data_AF-A0A843D159-F1
#
_entry.id   AF-A0A843D159-F1
#
_cell.length_a   1.000
_cell.length_b   1.000
_cell.length_c   1.000
_cell.angle_alpha   90.00
_cell.angle_beta   90.00
_cell.angle_gamma   90.00
#
_symmetry.space_group_name_H-M   'P 1'
#
loop_
_entity.id
_entity.type
_entity.pdbx_description
1 polymer ?
#
loop_
_entity_poly.entity_id
_entity_poly.type
_entity_poly.pdbx_seq_one_letter_code
_entity_poly.pdbx_strand_id
1 'polypeptide(L)'
;IRKEEELLSHLPRVTKKVSVVTGAVAAPYIAEILEKCGGDPSMVVPVKKEIACLMTIDDLKELDASQLADVVIIPGRAFVHDAEAETVLGRQVIRGPEMLTADGETSMGMDEAGVLTMEMEGFAALIQMINLYGA
;
A
#
# COMPACT_ATOMS: atom_id res chain seq x y z
N ILE A 1 6.81 -12.41 2.18
CA ILE A 1 8.18 -11.82 2.20
C ILE A 1 8.65 -11.21 3.54
N ARG A 2 7.81 -10.77 4.48
CA ARG A 2 8.29 -10.00 5.68
C ARG A 2 9.32 -10.72 6.58
N LYS A 3 9.36 -12.06 6.54
CA LYS A 3 10.30 -12.91 7.29
C LYS A 3 11.58 -13.24 6.50
N GLU A 4 11.62 -12.87 5.22
CA GLU A 4 12.71 -13.18 4.30
C GLU A 4 13.69 -12.00 4.24
N GLU A 5 14.60 -11.90 5.22
CA GLU A 5 15.50 -10.74 5.37
C GLU A 5 16.38 -10.51 4.13
N GLU A 6 16.86 -11.58 3.50
CA GLU A 6 17.65 -11.51 2.28
C GLU A 6 16.85 -10.88 1.12
N LEU A 7 15.61 -11.32 0.91
CA LEU A 7 14.74 -10.77 -0.13
C LEU A 7 14.43 -9.30 0.12
N LEU A 8 14.13 -8.92 1.35
CA LEU A 8 13.86 -7.53 1.70
C LEU A 8 15.07 -6.62 1.45
N SER A 9 16.30 -7.14 1.53
CA SER A 9 17.52 -6.37 1.21
C SER A 9 17.63 -5.99 -0.28
N HIS A 10 16.92 -6.71 -1.16
CA HIS A 10 16.86 -6.42 -2.59
C HIS A 10 15.78 -5.39 -2.96
N LEU A 11 14.87 -5.05 -2.05
CA LEU A 11 13.88 -4.00 -2.29
C LEU A 11 14.55 -2.61 -2.31
N PRO A 12 14.03 -1.68 -3.13
CA PRO A 12 14.49 -0.29 -3.09
C PRO A 12 14.26 0.32 -1.71
N ARG A 13 15.11 1.29 -1.34
CA ARG A 13 14.93 2.04 -0.08
C ARG A 13 13.84 3.08 -0.23
N VAL A 14 13.04 3.27 0.82
CA VAL A 14 12.11 4.40 0.92
C VAL A 14 12.91 5.66 1.22
N THR A 15 12.70 6.71 0.43
CA THR A 15 13.44 7.97 0.51
C THR A 15 12.55 9.19 0.70
N LYS A 16 11.24 9.01 0.56
CA LYS A 16 10.23 10.09 0.61
C LYS A 16 9.00 9.67 1.39
N LYS A 17 8.14 10.64 1.71
CA LYS A 17 6.92 10.41 2.48
C LYS A 17 5.65 10.66 1.67
N VAL A 18 4.70 9.73 1.79
CA VAL A 18 3.30 9.83 1.33
C VAL A 18 2.40 9.18 2.38
N SER A 19 1.08 9.24 2.24
CA SER A 19 0.17 8.38 3.01
C SER A 19 -0.23 7.17 2.17
N VAL A 20 0.04 5.96 2.64
CA VAL A 20 -0.36 4.70 1.99
C VAL A 20 -1.61 4.19 2.69
N VAL A 21 -2.77 4.40 2.08
CA VAL A 21 -4.05 3.93 2.62
C VAL A 21 -4.25 2.45 2.27
N THR A 22 -4.67 1.65 3.24
CA THR A 22 -4.90 0.21 3.04
C THR A 22 -5.92 -0.34 4.03
N GLY A 23 -6.32 -1.59 3.85
CA GLY A 23 -7.24 -2.28 4.77
C GLY A 23 -6.58 -2.61 6.11
N ALA A 24 -7.38 -2.68 7.17
CA ALA A 24 -6.91 -2.89 8.55
C ALA A 24 -6.04 -4.14 8.71
N VAL A 25 -6.32 -5.23 7.98
CA VAL A 25 -5.58 -6.50 8.10
C VAL A 25 -4.19 -6.40 7.50
N ALA A 26 -4.05 -5.74 6.35
CA ALA A 26 -2.77 -5.64 5.65
C ALA A 26 -1.86 -4.53 6.22
N ALA A 27 -2.44 -3.49 6.83
CA ALA A 27 -1.73 -2.33 7.35
C ALA A 27 -0.48 -2.64 8.21
N PRO A 28 -0.56 -3.46 9.29
CA PRO A 28 0.61 -3.72 10.12
C PRO A 28 1.75 -4.40 9.35
N TYR A 29 1.42 -5.26 8.38
CA TYR A 29 2.43 -5.96 7.59
C TYR A 29 3.09 -5.07 6.54
N ILE A 30 2.32 -4.20 5.90
CA ILE A 30 2.86 -3.21 4.96
C ILE A 30 3.75 -2.24 5.73
N ALA A 31 3.34 -1.78 6.92
CA ALA A 31 4.14 -0.90 7.77
C ALA A 31 5.48 -1.55 8.15
N GLU A 32 5.49 -2.82 8.57
CA GLU A 32 6.71 -3.56 8.91
C GLU A 32 7.66 -3.69 7.70
N ILE A 33 7.12 -3.98 6.51
CA ILE A 33 7.94 -4.11 5.30
C ILE A 33 8.54 -2.77 4.90
N LEU A 34 7.75 -1.69 4.92
CA LEU A 34 8.22 -0.35 4.59
C LEU A 34 9.26 0.13 5.61
N GLU A 35 9.07 -0.13 6.91
CA GLU A 35 10.05 0.17 7.97
C GLU A 35 11.39 -0.53 7.70
N LYS A 36 11.37 -1.83 7.38
CA LYS A 36 12.57 -2.57 6.98
C LYS A 36 13.26 -1.96 5.75
N CYS A 37 12.50 -1.35 4.85
CA CYS A 37 13.00 -0.63 3.68
C CYS A 37 13.39 0.84 3.97
N GLY A 38 13.34 1.28 5.23
CA GLY A 38 13.72 2.64 5.66
C GLY A 38 12.59 3.68 5.65
N GLY A 39 11.35 3.25 5.45
CA GLY A 39 10.17 4.10 5.52
C GLY A 39 9.71 4.34 6.95
N ASP A 40 8.91 5.38 7.14
CA ASP A 40 8.25 5.66 8.42
C ASP A 40 6.96 4.83 8.51
N PRO A 41 6.81 3.91 9.47
CA PRO A 41 5.62 3.06 9.55
C PRO A 41 4.32 3.85 9.73
N SER A 42 4.36 5.08 10.25
CA SER A 42 3.18 5.96 10.37
C SER A 42 2.62 6.42 9.02
N MET A 43 3.37 6.20 7.94
CA MET A 43 2.90 6.49 6.59
C MET A 43 1.79 5.55 6.14
N VAL A 44 1.66 4.38 6.75
CA VAL A 44 0.61 3.41 6.42
C VAL A 44 -0.64 3.71 7.23
N VAL A 45 -1.72 4.07 6.55
CA VAL A 45 -2.97 4.52 7.17
C VAL A 45 -4.04 3.45 6.96
N PRO A 46 -4.41 2.69 8.01
CA PRO A 46 -5.50 1.73 7.90
C PRO A 46 -6.86 2.44 7.83
N VAL A 47 -7.72 1.99 6.93
CA VAL A 47 -9.18 2.17 7.11
C VAL A 47 -9.73 1.11 8.06
N LYS A 48 -10.99 1.26 8.49
CA LYS A 48 -11.66 0.24 9.32
C LYS A 48 -11.89 -1.08 8.59
N LYS A 49 -12.16 -1.03 7.28
CA LYS A 49 -12.41 -2.21 6.46
C LYS A 49 -11.18 -3.11 6.39
N GLU A 50 -11.41 -4.41 6.50
CA GLU A 50 -10.33 -5.41 6.54
C GLU A 50 -9.62 -5.57 5.19
N ILE A 51 -10.40 -5.63 4.11
CA ILE A 51 -9.92 -5.93 2.76
C ILE A 51 -9.83 -4.65 1.93
N ALA A 52 -8.61 -4.26 1.59
CA ALA A 52 -8.29 -3.07 0.80
C ALA A 52 -9.04 -3.00 -0.54
N CYS A 53 -9.16 -4.12 -1.26
CA CYS A 53 -9.85 -4.14 -2.56
C CYS A 53 -11.34 -3.82 -2.44
N LEU A 54 -11.95 -4.01 -1.26
CA LEU A 54 -13.37 -3.74 -1.04
C LEU A 54 -13.63 -2.35 -0.44
N MET A 55 -12.60 -1.51 -0.32
CA MET A 55 -12.74 -0.13 0.17
C MET A 55 -13.59 0.69 -0.78
N THR A 56 -14.52 1.45 -0.22
CA THR A 56 -15.41 2.39 -0.90
C THR A 56 -15.14 3.80 -0.42
N ILE A 57 -15.85 4.76 -1.00
CA ILE A 57 -15.68 6.18 -0.67
C ILE A 57 -16.02 6.47 0.80
N ASP A 58 -16.95 5.72 1.38
CA ASP A 58 -17.34 5.90 2.78
C ASP A 58 -16.21 5.54 3.74
N ASP A 59 -15.39 4.54 3.42
CA ASP A 59 -14.20 4.21 4.23
C ASP A 59 -13.18 5.37 4.21
N LEU A 60 -13.06 6.10 3.09
CA LEU A 60 -12.16 7.25 2.98
C LEU A 60 -12.68 8.47 3.74
N LYS A 61 -14.00 8.69 3.79
CA LYS A 61 -14.62 9.79 4.56
C LYS A 61 -14.40 9.67 6.06
N GLU A 62 -14.12 8.47 6.56
CA GLU A 62 -13.84 8.22 7.97
C GLU A 62 -12.39 8.57 8.36
N LEU A 63 -11.51 8.82 7.39
CA LEU A 63 -10.12 9.20 7.65
C LEU A 63 -10.02 10.66 8.09
N ASP A 64 -9.13 10.92 9.04
CA ASP A 64 -8.75 12.29 9.40
C ASP A 64 -7.74 12.83 8.38
N ALA A 65 -8.23 13.62 7.43
CA ALA A 65 -7.41 14.23 6.37
C ALA A 65 -6.29 15.15 6.89
N SER A 66 -6.38 15.63 8.14
CA SER A 66 -5.32 16.43 8.76
C SER A 66 -4.06 15.60 9.07
N GLN A 67 -4.21 14.28 9.20
CA GLN A 67 -3.12 13.33 9.47
C GLN A 67 -2.50 12.76 8.18
N LEU A 68 -3.08 13.07 7.01
CA LEU A 68 -2.58 12.59 5.72
C LEU A 68 -1.54 13.53 5.14
N ALA A 69 -0.56 12.95 4.46
CA ALA A 69 0.38 13.68 3.62
C ALA A 69 -0.35 14.30 2.40
N ASP A 70 0.32 15.22 1.71
CA ASP A 70 -0.22 15.88 0.52
C ASP A 70 -0.55 14.91 -0.62
N VAL A 71 0.19 13.80 -0.69
CA VAL A 71 -0.02 12.70 -1.63
C VAL A 71 -0.48 11.46 -0.87
N VAL A 72 -1.59 10.88 -1.33
CA VAL A 72 -2.18 9.66 -0.80
C VAL A 72 -2.15 8.57 -1.87
N ILE A 73 -1.51 7.44 -1.56
CA ILE A 73 -1.56 6.24 -2.38
C ILE A 73 -2.68 5.34 -1.86
N ILE A 74 -3.66 5.04 -2.71
CA ILE A 74 -4.72 4.08 -2.41
C ILE A 74 -4.48 2.76 -3.17
N PRO A 75 -5.04 1.62 -2.74
CA PRO A 75 -4.84 0.34 -3.42
C PRO A 75 -5.39 0.38 -4.86
N GLY A 76 -4.66 -0.21 -5.80
CA GLY A 76 -5.02 -0.17 -7.22
C GLY A 76 -6.45 -0.67 -7.48
N ARG A 77 -6.86 -1.72 -6.77
CA ARG A 77 -8.18 -2.37 -6.90
C ARG A 77 -9.28 -1.84 -5.97
N ALA A 78 -9.10 -0.70 -5.30
CA ALA A 78 -10.14 -0.14 -4.43
C ALA A 78 -11.40 0.28 -5.22
N PHE A 79 -12.61 0.01 -4.69
CA PHE A 79 -13.92 0.40 -5.27
C PHE A 79 -14.27 1.87 -4.98
N VAL A 80 -13.38 2.76 -5.39
CA VAL A 80 -13.51 4.22 -5.28
C VAL A 80 -13.27 4.83 -6.65
N HIS A 81 -13.90 5.97 -6.98
CA HIS A 81 -13.52 6.76 -8.14
C HIS A 81 -12.45 7.80 -7.74
N ASP A 82 -11.39 7.96 -8.53
CA ASP A 82 -10.23 8.76 -8.15
C ASP A 82 -10.59 10.23 -7.86
N ALA A 83 -11.39 10.85 -8.72
CA ALA A 83 -11.87 12.23 -8.50
C ALA A 83 -12.71 12.39 -7.23
N GLU A 84 -13.47 11.35 -6.82
CA GLU A 84 -14.21 11.38 -5.56
C GLU A 84 -13.27 11.24 -4.37
N ALA A 85 -12.24 10.40 -4.48
CA ALA A 85 -11.20 10.25 -3.46
C ALA A 85 -10.47 11.57 -3.22
N GLU A 86 -10.03 12.24 -4.29
CA GLU A 86 -9.36 13.55 -4.20
C GLU A 86 -10.25 14.60 -3.55
N THR A 87 -11.54 14.61 -3.92
CA THR A 87 -12.52 15.54 -3.34
C THR A 87 -12.74 15.31 -1.85
N VAL A 88 -12.89 14.04 -1.44
CA VAL A 88 -13.15 13.67 -0.04
C VAL A 88 -11.92 13.91 0.84
N LEU A 89 -10.73 13.55 0.35
CA LEU A 89 -9.50 13.67 1.13
C LEU A 89 -8.92 15.09 1.07
N GLY A 90 -9.23 15.87 0.02
CA GLY A 90 -8.60 17.16 -0.23
C GLY A 90 -7.10 17.06 -0.50
N ARG A 91 -6.66 15.91 -1.02
CA ARG A 91 -5.26 15.54 -1.29
C ARG A 91 -5.12 15.02 -2.71
N GLN A 92 -3.89 15.01 -3.24
CA GLN A 92 -3.62 14.30 -4.49
C GLN A 92 -3.71 12.80 -4.25
N VAL A 93 -4.49 12.09 -5.07
CA VAL A 93 -4.68 10.64 -4.92
C VAL A 93 -4.02 9.91 -6.07
N ILE A 94 -3.16 8.94 -5.74
CA ILE A 94 -2.47 8.08 -6.69
C ILE A 94 -2.94 6.63 -6.48
N ARG A 95 -3.22 5.93 -7.56
CA ARG A 95 -3.43 4.48 -7.54
C ARG A 95 -2.11 3.76 -7.36
N GLY A 96 -2.00 3.03 -6.26
CA GLY A 96 -0.90 2.11 -5.99
C GLY A 96 -1.01 0.82 -6.81
N PRO A 97 -0.13 -0.16 -6.52
CA PRO A 97 -0.18 -1.47 -7.17
C PRO A 97 -1.53 -2.18 -6.98
N GLU A 98 -1.90 -3.01 -7.94
CA GLU A 98 -3.14 -3.80 -7.89
C GLU A 98 -3.10 -4.89 -6.81
N MET A 99 -1.91 -5.46 -6.60
CA MET A 99 -1.67 -6.53 -5.64
C MET A 99 -0.29 -6.33 -4.99
N LEU A 100 -0.24 -6.52 -3.67
CA LEU A 100 1.01 -6.59 -2.89
C LEU A 100 1.29 -8.00 -2.37
N THR A 101 0.24 -8.80 -2.23
CA THR A 101 0.28 -10.16 -1.70
C THR A 101 -0.61 -11.05 -2.54
N ALA A 102 -0.23 -12.31 -2.70
CA ALA A 102 -1.10 -13.29 -3.33
C ALA A 102 -2.30 -13.59 -2.42
N ASP A 103 -3.50 -13.57 -2.99
CA ASP A 103 -4.71 -14.08 -2.34
C ASP A 103 -4.91 -15.56 -2.65
N GLY A 104 -5.94 -16.18 -2.08
CA GLY A 104 -6.24 -17.60 -2.27
C GLY A 104 -6.55 -17.97 -3.73
N GLU A 105 -7.03 -17.02 -4.53
CA GLU A 105 -7.32 -17.23 -5.95
C GLU A 105 -6.03 -17.17 -6.77
N THR A 106 -5.21 -16.13 -6.54
CA THR A 106 -3.99 -15.87 -7.32
C THR A 106 -2.87 -16.85 -6.98
N SER A 107 -2.79 -17.30 -5.73
CA SER A 107 -1.81 -18.31 -5.30
C SER A 107 -2.13 -19.73 -5.80
N MET A 108 -3.34 -19.98 -6.34
CA MET A 108 -3.74 -21.30 -6.80
C MET A 108 -2.94 -21.70 -8.04
N GLY A 109 -1.98 -22.61 -7.87
CA GLY A 109 -1.08 -23.06 -8.93
C GLY A 109 0.28 -22.37 -8.96
N MET A 110 0.55 -21.45 -8.04
CA MET A 110 1.89 -20.91 -7.81
C MET A 110 2.67 -21.82 -6.86
N ASP A 111 3.98 -21.92 -7.07
CA ASP A 111 4.91 -22.41 -6.05
C ASP A 111 5.33 -21.25 -5.12
N GLU A 112 6.03 -21.58 -4.05
CA GLU A 112 6.50 -20.60 -3.06
C GLU A 112 7.36 -19.50 -3.71
N ALA A 113 8.25 -19.86 -4.63
CA ALA A 113 9.11 -18.92 -5.34
C ALA A 113 8.30 -17.94 -6.19
N GLY A 114 7.26 -18.41 -6.87
CA GLY A 114 6.33 -17.58 -7.63
C GLY A 114 5.61 -16.57 -6.74
N VAL A 115 5.10 -17.01 -5.58
CA VAL A 115 4.43 -16.10 -4.62
C VAL A 115 5.40 -15.04 -4.13
N LEU A 116 6.62 -15.43 -3.73
CA LEU A 116 7.63 -14.48 -3.26
C LEU A 116 8.04 -13.48 -4.34
N THR A 117 8.18 -13.92 -5.59
CA THR A 117 8.51 -13.05 -6.73
C THR A 117 7.41 -12.01 -6.95
N MET A 118 6.15 -12.42 -6.96
CA MET A 118 5.00 -11.52 -7.09
C MET A 118 4.94 -10.48 -5.95
N GLU A 119 5.14 -10.92 -4.71
CA GLU A 119 5.17 -10.01 -3.56
C GLU A 119 6.32 -9.00 -3.69
N MET A 120 7.52 -9.46 -4.06
CA MET A 120 8.68 -8.61 -4.28
C MET A 120 8.44 -7.54 -5.35
N GLU A 121 7.85 -7.91 -6.48
CA GLU A 121 7.49 -6.98 -7.56
C GLU A 121 6.46 -5.93 -7.09
N GLY A 122 5.42 -6.38 -6.38
CA GLY A 122 4.38 -5.49 -5.85
C GLY A 122 4.94 -4.46 -4.85
N PHE A 123 5.77 -4.90 -3.90
CA PHE A 123 6.39 -4.00 -2.94
C PHE A 123 7.45 -3.09 -3.56
N ALA A 124 8.25 -3.59 -4.53
CA ALA A 124 9.18 -2.75 -5.27
C ALA A 124 8.45 -1.64 -6.03
N ALA A 125 7.33 -1.95 -6.69
CA ALA A 125 6.50 -0.97 -7.38
C ALA A 125 5.92 0.07 -6.40
N LEU A 126 5.40 -0.37 -5.25
CA LEU A 126 4.89 0.54 -4.22
C LEU A 126 5.98 1.52 -3.76
N ILE A 127 7.16 1.03 -3.42
CA ILE A 127 8.27 1.87 -2.94
C ILE A 127 8.74 2.84 -4.03
N GLN A 128 8.79 2.40 -5.29
CA GLN A 128 9.09 3.28 -6.40
C GLN A 128 8.05 4.39 -6.55
N MET A 129 6.76 4.08 -6.40
CA MET A 129 5.70 5.10 -6.41
C MET A 129 5.82 6.08 -5.24
N ILE A 130 6.12 5.58 -4.03
CA ILE A 130 6.39 6.43 -2.85
C ILE A 130 7.53 7.41 -3.17
N ASN A 131 8.64 6.91 -3.72
CA ASN A 131 9.81 7.73 -4.04
C ASN A 131 9.56 8.69 -5.21
N LEU A 132 8.68 8.33 -6.14
CA LEU A 132 8.34 9.16 -7.28
C LEU A 132 7.47 10.34 -6.86
N TYR A 133 6.36 10.07 -6.16
CA TYR A 133 5.33 11.07 -5.86
C TYR A 133 5.49 11.74 -4.50
N GLY A 134 6.22 11.12 -3.57
CA GLY A 134 6.44 11.71 -2.25
C GLY A 134 7.24 13.00 -2.29
N ALA A 135 7.16 13.72 -1.17
CA ALA A 135 8.01 14.85 -0.84
C ALA A 135 9.16 14.42 0.07
#